data_AF-A0A1I7TZB8-F1
#
_entry.id   AF-A0A1I7TZB8-F1
#
_cell.length_a   1.000
_cell.length_b   1.000
_cell.length_c   1.000
_cell.angle_alpha   90.00
_cell.angle_beta   90.00
_cell.angle_gamma   90.00
#
_symmetry.space_group_name_H-M   'P 1'
#
loop_
_entity.id
_entity.type
_entity.pdbx_description
1 polymer ?
#
loop_
_entity_poly.entity_id
_entity_poly.type
_entity_poly.pdbx_seq_one_letter_code
_entity_poly.pdbx_strand_id
1 'polypeptide(L)'
;MGKNNRNKNKDKDPYTGPVKSGREDSDSDESEASAFTYNEDMSSVMGDVENMDDVYDQLVDNLDRAQEKNTTTRIGGLNRIILALRAKYVPEFVNRNKETLMSVCTRMANKTETEANLLATLVGLIAVQAGEDISDHISEPMSQMRTILMDESRCVSLRTTCANSLAIVTRIACNEDEEVSANAKACRFGWANKK
;
A
#
# COMPACT_ATOMS: atom_id res chain seq x y z
N MET A 1 -5.61 -13.46 83.52
CA MET A 1 -7.07 -13.23 83.68
C MET A 1 -7.51 -12.21 82.64
N GLY A 2 -8.60 -12.46 81.90
CA GLY A 2 -9.23 -11.49 80.98
C GLY A 2 -9.38 -11.98 79.53
N LYS A 3 -10.57 -12.46 79.18
CA LYS A 3 -11.00 -13.04 77.89
C LYS A 3 -11.33 -11.97 76.85
N ASN A 4 -11.24 -12.28 75.54
CA ASN A 4 -12.43 -12.36 74.68
C ASN A 4 -12.15 -12.88 73.26
N ASN A 5 -12.87 -13.95 72.92
CA ASN A 5 -13.09 -14.50 71.58
C ASN A 5 -13.85 -13.53 70.67
N ARG A 6 -13.57 -13.58 69.36
CA ARG A 6 -14.63 -13.61 68.33
C ARG A 6 -14.15 -14.24 67.02
N ASN A 7 -14.76 -15.39 66.74
CA ASN A 7 -14.71 -16.14 65.50
C ASN A 7 -15.62 -15.45 64.46
N LYS A 8 -15.20 -15.33 63.19
CA LYS A 8 -16.11 -15.20 62.04
C LYS A 8 -15.54 -15.92 60.82
N ASN A 9 -16.35 -16.84 60.35
CA ASN A 9 -16.20 -17.76 59.23
C ASN A 9 -16.35 -17.07 57.85
N LYS A 10 -16.10 -17.87 56.80
CA LYS A 10 -16.38 -17.72 55.35
C LYS A 10 -15.20 -17.20 54.52
N ASP A 11 -14.86 -17.74 53.36
CA ASP A 11 -15.23 -18.94 52.58
C ASP A 11 -14.35 -18.87 51.31
N LYS A 12 -14.03 -20.03 50.73
CA LYS A 12 -13.81 -20.28 49.29
C LYS A 12 -12.47 -19.94 48.61
N ASP A 13 -11.73 -21.04 48.49
CA ASP A 13 -11.18 -21.69 47.30
C ASP A 13 -9.88 -21.23 46.60
N PRO A 14 -9.02 -22.21 46.23
CA PRO A 14 -7.72 -22.01 45.62
C PRO A 14 -7.80 -22.10 44.10
N TYR A 15 -7.22 -21.15 43.37
CA TYR A 15 -6.98 -21.35 41.93
C TYR A 15 -5.53 -21.79 41.69
N THR A 16 -5.38 -23.10 41.49
CA THR A 16 -4.19 -23.74 40.91
C THR A 16 -4.20 -23.54 39.39
N GLY A 17 -3.40 -22.60 38.91
CA GLY A 17 -3.16 -22.45 37.46
C GLY A 17 -2.36 -23.63 36.89
N PRO A 18 -2.38 -23.86 35.57
CA PRO A 18 -1.84 -25.07 34.97
C PRO A 18 -0.31 -25.17 35.07
N VAL A 19 0.15 -26.38 35.38
CA VAL A 19 1.56 -26.76 35.49
C VAL A 19 2.21 -26.73 34.10
N LYS A 20 3.27 -25.94 33.92
CA LYS A 20 4.11 -25.98 32.70
C LYS A 20 5.02 -27.20 32.74
N SER A 21 4.72 -28.24 31.94
CA SER A 21 5.68 -29.27 31.54
C SER A 21 6.38 -28.84 30.25
N GLY A 22 7.69 -29.05 30.17
CA GLY A 22 8.56 -28.46 29.15
C GLY A 22 8.65 -29.18 27.80
N ARG A 23 9.12 -28.36 26.83
CA ARG A 23 9.93 -28.59 25.61
C ARG A 23 9.50 -29.69 24.62
N GLU A 24 9.17 -29.26 23.40
CA GLU A 24 9.77 -29.78 22.16
C GLU A 24 9.98 -28.63 21.17
N ASP A 25 11.13 -28.66 20.50
CA ASP A 25 11.59 -27.70 19.49
C ASP A 25 10.75 -27.85 18.21
N SER A 26 10.20 -26.74 17.69
CA SER A 26 9.63 -26.70 16.34
C SER A 26 9.90 -25.33 15.74
N ASP A 27 10.89 -25.30 14.85
CA ASP A 27 11.12 -24.21 13.91
C ASP A 27 9.85 -24.01 13.07
N SER A 28 9.16 -22.88 13.26
CA SER A 28 8.13 -22.43 12.32
C SER A 28 8.38 -20.97 12.00
N ASP A 29 9.03 -20.77 10.85
CA ASP A 29 8.94 -19.56 10.04
C ASP A 29 7.47 -19.34 9.65
N GLU A 30 6.70 -18.68 10.52
CA GLU A 30 5.35 -18.22 10.17
C GLU A 30 5.25 -16.72 10.40
N SER A 31 5.72 -15.99 9.37
CA SER A 31 5.46 -14.56 9.20
C SER A 31 4.00 -14.33 8.78
N GLU A 32 3.04 -14.73 9.61
CA GLU A 32 1.59 -14.56 9.35
C GLU A 32 1.06 -13.16 9.73
N ALA A 33 1.89 -12.30 10.33
CA ALA A 33 1.45 -11.02 10.88
C ALA A 33 1.07 -9.93 9.85
N SER A 34 1.19 -10.20 8.54
CA SER A 34 0.88 -9.22 7.47
C SER A 34 -0.43 -9.49 6.71
N ALA A 35 -0.91 -10.75 6.68
CA ALA A 35 -2.10 -11.10 5.92
C ALA A 35 -3.40 -10.73 6.66
N PHE A 36 -3.43 -10.92 7.98
CA PHE A 36 -4.59 -10.60 8.82
C PHE A 36 -4.88 -9.10 8.88
N THR A 37 -3.85 -8.27 9.06
CA THR A 37 -3.98 -6.79 9.10
C THR A 37 -4.40 -6.22 7.75
N TYR A 38 -3.86 -6.76 6.64
CA TYR A 38 -4.23 -6.33 5.29
C TYR A 38 -5.73 -6.55 4.99
N ASN A 39 -6.27 -7.70 5.40
CA ASN A 39 -7.67 -8.04 5.14
C ASN A 39 -8.65 -7.25 6.03
N GLU A 40 -8.25 -6.96 7.27
CA GLU A 40 -9.02 -6.10 8.18
C GLU A 40 -9.04 -4.64 7.71
N ASP A 41 -7.92 -4.09 7.25
CA ASP A 41 -7.87 -2.76 6.63
C ASP A 41 -8.74 -2.69 5.36
N MET A 42 -8.71 -3.73 4.52
CA MET A 42 -9.52 -3.83 3.31
C MET A 42 -11.02 -3.87 3.62
N SER A 43 -11.40 -4.63 4.65
CA SER A 43 -12.79 -4.75 5.13
C SER A 43 -13.27 -3.50 5.87
N SER A 44 -12.41 -2.83 6.63
CA SER A 44 -12.73 -1.61 7.39
C SER A 44 -12.84 -0.38 6.48
N VAL A 45 -12.03 -0.33 5.42
CA VAL A 45 -12.04 0.80 4.48
C VAL A 45 -13.18 0.70 3.49
N MET A 46 -13.50 -0.50 3.02
CA MET A 46 -14.64 -0.70 2.14
C MET A 46 -15.94 -0.80 2.94
N GLY A 47 -15.99 -1.57 4.02
CA GLY A 47 -17.26 -2.11 4.52
C GLY A 47 -17.80 -3.19 3.58
N ASP A 48 -18.93 -3.82 3.93
CA ASP A 48 -19.68 -4.71 3.03
C ASP A 48 -20.31 -3.89 1.89
N VAL A 49 -19.48 -3.31 1.00
CA VAL A 49 -19.99 -2.55 -0.14
C VAL A 49 -20.50 -3.52 -1.18
N GLU A 50 -21.80 -3.80 -1.09
CA GLU A 50 -22.55 -4.51 -2.13
C GLU A 50 -22.78 -3.60 -3.36
N ASN A 51 -22.71 -2.26 -3.20
CA ASN A 51 -23.04 -1.28 -4.23
C ASN A 51 -21.81 -0.56 -4.83
N MET A 52 -21.58 -0.74 -6.13
CA MET A 52 -20.47 -0.08 -6.83
C MET A 52 -20.58 1.46 -6.87
N ASP A 53 -21.79 2.03 -6.81
CA ASP A 53 -21.96 3.48 -6.81
C ASP A 53 -21.33 4.13 -5.58
N ASP A 54 -21.46 3.49 -4.40
CA ASP A 54 -20.83 3.97 -3.16
C ASP A 54 -19.29 3.92 -3.26
N VAL A 55 -18.74 2.92 -3.96
CA VAL A 55 -17.29 2.83 -4.23
C VAL A 55 -16.85 4.00 -5.11
N TYR A 56 -17.64 4.35 -6.13
CA TYR A 56 -17.34 5.45 -7.03
C TYR A 56 -17.36 6.81 -6.32
N ASP A 57 -18.37 7.06 -5.49
CA ASP A 57 -18.47 8.30 -4.71
C ASP A 57 -17.29 8.43 -3.74
N GLN A 58 -16.93 7.35 -3.04
CA GLN A 58 -15.74 7.33 -2.18
C GLN A 58 -14.45 7.58 -2.96
N LEU A 59 -14.32 7.01 -4.17
CA LEU A 59 -13.14 7.22 -5.02
C LEU A 59 -12.99 8.68 -5.45
N VAL A 60 -14.10 9.35 -5.77
CA VAL A 60 -14.12 10.79 -6.10
C VAL A 60 -13.68 11.63 -4.90
N ASP A 61 -14.30 11.41 -3.72
CA ASP A 61 -13.94 12.14 -2.49
C ASP A 61 -12.46 11.95 -2.11
N ASN A 62 -11.94 10.73 -2.27
CA ASN A 62 -10.54 10.44 -1.96
C ASN A 62 -9.58 11.00 -3.01
N LEU A 63 -10.01 11.17 -4.27
CA LEU A 63 -9.23 11.85 -5.30
C LEU A 63 -9.09 13.34 -5.01
N ASP A 64 -10.14 13.99 -4.51
CA ASP A 64 -10.05 15.38 -4.05
C ASP A 64 -9.09 15.52 -2.88
N ARG A 65 -9.18 14.61 -1.90
CA ARG A 65 -8.21 14.56 -0.79
C ARG A 65 -6.77 14.33 -1.27
N ALA A 66 -6.57 13.52 -2.30
CA ALA A 66 -5.24 13.26 -2.89
C ALA A 66 -4.61 14.49 -3.60
N GLN A 67 -5.40 15.54 -3.82
CA GLN A 67 -4.94 16.81 -4.40
C GLN A 67 -4.68 17.89 -3.36
N GLU A 68 -5.06 17.65 -2.10
CA GLU A 68 -4.91 18.62 -1.02
C GLU A 68 -3.46 19.00 -0.74
N LYS A 69 -3.25 20.25 -0.30
CA LYS A 69 -1.92 20.74 0.09
C LYS A 69 -1.43 20.07 1.38
N ASN A 70 -2.35 19.73 2.28
CA ASN A 70 -2.03 19.04 3.52
C ASN A 70 -1.53 17.61 3.25
N THR A 71 -0.31 17.31 3.69
CA THR A 71 0.33 16.00 3.46
C THR A 71 -0.42 14.85 4.10
N THR A 72 -0.95 15.01 5.31
CA THR A 72 -1.71 13.95 6.01
C THR A 72 -3.00 13.63 5.27
N THR A 73 -3.77 14.65 4.88
CA THR A 73 -5.00 14.47 4.09
C THR A 73 -4.72 13.78 2.76
N ARG A 74 -3.65 14.22 2.08
CA ARG A 74 -3.23 13.66 0.79
C ARG A 74 -2.81 12.21 0.88
N ILE A 75 -1.99 11.84 1.86
CA ILE A 75 -1.61 10.44 2.13
C ILE A 75 -2.85 9.60 2.45
N GLY A 76 -3.79 10.14 3.23
CA GLY A 76 -5.06 9.48 3.53
C GLY A 76 -5.87 9.17 2.26
N GLY A 77 -6.05 10.15 1.39
CA GLY A 77 -6.74 9.97 0.11
C GLY A 77 -6.05 8.94 -0.80
N LEU A 78 -4.73 9.04 -0.95
CA LEU A 78 -3.94 8.09 -1.76
C LEU A 78 -4.07 6.65 -1.26
N ASN A 79 -3.98 6.42 0.05
CA ASN A 79 -4.15 5.08 0.63
C ASN A 79 -5.53 4.49 0.32
N ARG A 80 -6.59 5.30 0.45
CA ARG A 80 -7.96 4.85 0.19
C ARG A 80 -8.18 4.52 -1.29
N ILE A 81 -7.65 5.34 -2.21
CA ILE A 81 -7.68 5.04 -3.65
C ILE A 81 -6.93 3.74 -3.94
N ILE A 82 -5.70 3.58 -3.46
CA ILE A 82 -4.88 2.39 -3.71
C ILE A 82 -5.58 1.14 -3.22
N LEU A 83 -6.16 1.19 -2.02
CA LEU A 83 -6.87 0.05 -1.47
C LEU A 83 -8.11 -0.29 -2.31
N ALA A 84 -8.85 0.72 -2.76
CA ALA A 84 -10.00 0.52 -3.64
C ALA A 84 -9.62 -0.14 -4.98
N LEU A 85 -8.57 0.36 -5.63
CA LEU A 85 -8.08 -0.19 -6.91
C LEU A 85 -7.47 -1.59 -6.77
N ARG A 86 -7.04 -2.01 -5.58
CA ARG A 86 -6.59 -3.39 -5.32
C ARG A 86 -7.75 -4.36 -5.13
N ALA A 87 -8.85 -3.87 -4.58
CA ALA A 87 -9.99 -4.69 -4.19
C ALA A 87 -11.03 -4.86 -5.30
N LYS A 88 -11.20 -3.84 -6.14
CA LYS A 88 -12.27 -3.78 -7.13
C LYS A 88 -11.71 -3.38 -8.49
N TYR A 89 -12.31 -3.93 -9.53
CA TYR A 89 -12.09 -3.49 -10.90
C TYR A 89 -13.03 -2.31 -11.18
N VAL A 90 -12.47 -1.12 -11.40
CA VAL A 90 -13.19 0.17 -11.55
C VAL A 90 -12.65 0.99 -12.74
N PRO A 91 -12.56 0.42 -13.94
CA PRO A 91 -11.94 1.08 -15.09
C PRO A 91 -12.67 2.36 -15.49
N GLU A 92 -13.98 2.47 -15.29
CA GLU A 92 -14.77 3.66 -15.63
C GLU A 92 -14.31 4.88 -14.84
N PHE A 93 -14.03 4.72 -13.54
CA PHE A 93 -13.47 5.79 -12.71
C PHE A 93 -12.08 6.18 -13.16
N VAL A 94 -11.22 5.18 -13.40
CA VAL A 94 -9.83 5.42 -13.79
C VAL A 94 -9.78 6.16 -15.12
N ASN A 95 -10.53 5.70 -16.11
CA ASN A 95 -10.58 6.32 -17.44
C ASN A 95 -11.19 7.73 -17.42
N ARG A 96 -12.24 7.96 -16.62
CA ARG A 96 -12.82 9.30 -16.45
C ARG A 96 -11.85 10.28 -15.79
N ASN A 97 -10.99 9.82 -14.88
CA ASN A 97 -10.12 10.67 -14.06
C ASN A 97 -8.62 10.55 -14.40
N LYS A 98 -8.25 9.91 -15.51
CA LYS A 98 -6.86 9.56 -15.83
C LYS A 98 -5.91 10.75 -15.87
N GLU A 99 -6.34 11.88 -16.41
CA GLU A 99 -5.55 13.11 -16.44
C GLU A 99 -5.25 13.62 -15.02
N THR A 100 -6.26 13.66 -14.15
CA THR A 100 -6.11 14.07 -12.75
C THR A 100 -5.23 13.09 -11.97
N LEU A 101 -5.46 11.78 -12.13
CA LEU A 101 -4.66 10.75 -11.49
C LEU A 101 -3.18 10.82 -11.91
N MET A 102 -2.90 11.04 -13.19
CA MET A 102 -1.54 11.17 -13.70
C MET A 102 -0.88 12.48 -13.27
N SER A 103 -1.63 13.59 -13.24
CA SER A 103 -1.18 14.86 -12.68
C SER A 103 -0.78 14.73 -11.20
N VAL A 104 -1.53 13.94 -10.42
CA VAL A 104 -1.17 13.60 -9.03
C VAL A 104 0.14 12.81 -8.97
N CYS A 105 0.31 11.82 -9.86
CA CYS A 105 1.50 10.96 -9.92
C CYS A 105 2.78 11.67 -10.39
N THR A 106 2.68 12.66 -11.29
CA THR A 106 3.78 13.48 -11.84
C THR A 106 4.47 14.37 -10.80
N ARG A 107 4.14 14.28 -9.52
CA ARG A 107 4.79 15.06 -8.45
C ARG A 107 5.65 14.21 -7.53
N MET A 108 5.81 12.92 -7.84
CA MET A 108 6.42 11.89 -6.98
C MET A 108 7.85 12.22 -6.56
N ALA A 109 8.68 12.73 -7.48
CA ALA A 109 10.09 13.03 -7.19
C ALA A 109 10.28 14.05 -6.05
N ASN A 110 9.30 14.93 -5.84
CA ASN A 110 9.34 15.98 -4.83
C ASN A 110 8.72 15.55 -3.48
N LYS A 111 8.39 14.26 -3.30
CA LYS A 111 7.66 13.77 -2.13
C LYS A 111 8.54 13.01 -1.14
N THR A 112 8.01 12.88 0.07
CA THR A 112 8.57 12.01 1.11
C THR A 112 8.59 10.56 0.64
N GLU A 113 9.42 9.72 1.26
CA GLU A 113 9.50 8.29 0.92
C GLU A 113 8.12 7.61 0.93
N THR A 114 7.32 7.86 1.96
CA THR A 114 5.96 7.30 2.07
C THR A 114 5.07 7.72 0.92
N GLU A 115 4.98 9.03 0.62
CA GLU A 115 4.07 9.52 -0.40
C GLU A 115 4.55 9.14 -1.81
N ALA A 116 5.86 9.15 -2.06
CA ALA A 116 6.43 8.67 -3.31
C ALA A 116 6.12 7.18 -3.54
N ASN A 117 6.15 6.35 -2.48
CA ASN A 117 5.83 4.93 -2.58
C ASN A 117 4.35 4.70 -2.96
N LEU A 118 3.45 5.47 -2.35
CA LEU A 118 2.02 5.44 -2.69
C LEU A 118 1.79 5.85 -4.15
N LEU A 119 2.41 6.94 -4.60
CA LEU A 119 2.27 7.39 -5.99
C LEU A 119 2.83 6.35 -6.98
N ALA A 120 4.01 5.77 -6.71
CA ALA A 120 4.57 4.71 -7.55
C ALA A 120 3.64 3.49 -7.62
N THR A 121 3.06 3.08 -6.49
CA THR A 121 2.07 2.00 -6.43
C THR A 121 0.82 2.34 -7.24
N LEU A 122 0.31 3.58 -7.10
CA LEU A 122 -0.88 4.05 -7.80
C LEU A 122 -0.69 4.02 -9.32
N VAL A 123 0.47 4.42 -9.82
CA VAL A 123 0.80 4.35 -11.25
C VAL A 123 0.65 2.92 -11.79
N GLY A 124 1.21 1.93 -11.09
CA GLY A 124 1.10 0.53 -11.48
C GLY A 124 -0.35 0.01 -11.46
N LEU A 125 -1.13 0.39 -10.44
CA LEU A 125 -2.54 0.00 -10.35
C LEU A 125 -3.40 0.65 -11.44
N ILE A 126 -3.14 1.92 -11.77
CA ILE A 126 -3.85 2.59 -12.87
C ILE A 126 -3.57 1.87 -14.20
N ALA A 127 -2.33 1.47 -14.47
CA ALA A 127 -2.00 0.70 -15.66
C ALA A 127 -2.77 -0.63 -15.71
N VAL A 128 -2.85 -1.36 -14.58
CA VAL A 128 -3.61 -2.61 -14.50
C VAL A 128 -5.11 -2.40 -14.76
N GLN A 129 -5.66 -1.28 -14.30
CA GLN A 129 -7.10 -0.99 -14.41
C GLN A 129 -7.50 -0.45 -15.79
N ALA A 130 -6.66 0.39 -16.40
CA ALA A 130 -6.97 1.10 -17.65
C ALA A 130 -6.29 0.52 -18.89
N GLY A 131 -5.30 -0.35 -18.73
CA GLY A 131 -4.59 -0.93 -19.87
C GLY A 131 -3.79 0.11 -20.66
N GLU A 132 -3.90 0.03 -21.99
CA GLU A 132 -3.21 0.93 -22.93
C GLU A 132 -3.82 2.35 -22.96
N ASP A 133 -5.00 2.58 -22.37
CA ASP A 133 -5.70 3.88 -22.38
C ASP A 133 -4.94 5.00 -21.65
N ILE A 134 -3.89 4.66 -20.91
CA ILE A 134 -3.03 5.58 -20.14
C ILE A 134 -1.70 5.88 -20.82
N SER A 135 -1.41 5.28 -21.99
CA SER A 135 -0.12 5.40 -22.70
C SER A 135 0.32 6.86 -22.88
N ASP A 136 -0.61 7.74 -23.27
CA ASP A 136 -0.34 9.17 -23.53
C ASP A 136 -0.02 10.00 -22.27
N HIS A 137 -0.25 9.44 -21.08
CA HIS A 137 -0.12 10.17 -19.81
C HIS A 137 0.96 9.60 -18.88
N ILE A 138 1.59 8.48 -19.26
CA ILE A 138 2.41 7.68 -18.35
C ILE A 138 3.91 8.00 -18.41
N SER A 139 4.35 8.69 -19.47
CA SER A 139 5.78 8.94 -19.73
C SER A 139 6.48 9.70 -18.60
N GLU A 140 5.86 10.77 -18.09
CA GLU A 140 6.43 11.58 -17.02
C GLU A 140 6.49 10.85 -15.65
N PRO A 141 5.41 10.21 -15.15
CA PRO A 141 5.50 9.34 -13.98
C PRO A 141 6.55 8.25 -14.09
N MET A 142 6.71 7.61 -15.26
CA MET A 142 7.77 6.62 -15.48
C MET A 142 9.16 7.24 -15.37
N SER A 143 9.36 8.42 -15.96
CA SER A 143 10.63 9.15 -15.87
C SER A 143 11.04 9.43 -14.42
N GLN A 144 10.09 9.83 -13.59
CA GLN A 144 10.32 10.06 -12.17
C GLN A 144 10.62 8.76 -11.41
N MET A 145 9.89 7.67 -11.70
CA MET A 145 10.18 6.36 -11.11
C MET A 145 11.57 5.84 -11.50
N ARG A 146 12.01 6.03 -12.75
CA ARG A 146 13.37 5.68 -13.19
C ARG A 146 14.41 6.47 -12.39
N THR A 147 14.19 7.78 -12.23
CA THR A 147 15.09 8.65 -11.46
C THR A 147 15.21 8.17 -10.01
N ILE A 148 14.09 7.89 -9.35
CA ILE A 148 14.06 7.37 -7.97
C ILE A 148 14.76 6.00 -7.86
N LEU A 149 14.49 5.10 -8.81
CA LEU A 149 15.08 3.76 -8.83
C LEU A 149 16.62 3.78 -8.90
N MET A 150 17.16 4.74 -9.64
CA MET A 150 18.60 4.92 -9.84
C MET A 150 19.27 5.77 -8.74
N ASP A 151 18.51 6.41 -7.85
CA ASP A 151 19.05 7.21 -6.76
C ASP A 151 19.35 6.35 -5.53
N GLU A 152 20.63 6.13 -5.24
CA GLU A 152 21.09 5.34 -4.08
C GLU A 152 20.73 5.97 -2.73
N SER A 153 20.44 7.28 -2.68
CA SER A 153 20.04 7.95 -1.43
C SER A 153 18.60 7.62 -1.02
N ARG A 154 17.78 7.14 -1.96
CA ARG A 154 16.39 6.71 -1.70
C ARG A 154 16.36 5.33 -1.09
N CYS A 155 15.39 5.11 -0.21
CA CYS A 155 15.27 3.84 0.49
C CYS A 155 15.03 2.66 -0.48
N VAL A 156 15.56 1.48 -0.13
CA VAL A 156 15.45 0.27 -0.96
C VAL A 156 13.99 -0.10 -1.23
N SER A 157 13.11 0.08 -0.24
CA SER A 157 11.67 -0.20 -0.37
C SER A 157 11.03 0.63 -1.50
N LEU A 158 11.25 1.95 -1.52
CA LEU A 158 10.72 2.81 -2.57
C LEU A 158 11.28 2.44 -3.95
N ARG A 159 12.59 2.22 -4.04
CA ARG A 159 13.24 1.81 -5.29
C ARG A 159 12.64 0.52 -5.84
N THR A 160 12.40 -0.47 -4.98
CA THR A 160 11.73 -1.72 -5.36
C THR A 160 10.30 -1.48 -5.84
N THR A 161 9.52 -0.64 -5.17
CA THR A 161 8.18 -0.26 -5.64
C THR A 161 8.25 0.38 -7.03
N CYS A 162 9.17 1.32 -7.27
CA CYS A 162 9.35 1.93 -8.59
C CYS A 162 9.72 0.90 -9.65
N ALA A 163 10.63 -0.03 -9.37
CA ALA A 163 10.99 -1.09 -10.30
C ALA A 163 9.80 -1.99 -10.67
N ASN A 164 9.00 -2.41 -9.66
CA ASN A 164 7.83 -3.25 -9.87
C ASN A 164 6.76 -2.52 -10.69
N SER A 165 6.44 -1.28 -10.34
CA SER A 165 5.47 -0.47 -11.08
C SER A 165 5.95 -0.20 -12.50
N LEU A 166 7.23 0.12 -12.72
CA LEU A 166 7.80 0.26 -14.06
C LEU A 166 7.65 -1.02 -14.88
N ALA A 167 7.92 -2.19 -14.31
CA ALA A 167 7.77 -3.46 -15.02
C ALA A 167 6.31 -3.72 -15.45
N ILE A 168 5.36 -3.47 -14.55
CA ILE A 168 3.92 -3.60 -14.82
C ILE A 168 3.49 -2.65 -15.93
N VAL A 169 3.80 -1.36 -15.78
CA VAL A 169 3.44 -0.33 -16.75
C VAL A 169 4.07 -0.60 -18.11
N THR A 170 5.36 -0.95 -18.15
CA THR A 170 6.07 -1.28 -19.40
C THR A 170 5.38 -2.41 -20.14
N ARG A 171 4.87 -3.42 -19.42
CA ARG A 171 4.21 -4.55 -20.04
C ARG A 171 2.83 -4.21 -20.60
N ILE A 172 2.12 -3.27 -19.97
CA ILE A 172 0.70 -3.02 -20.23
C ILE A 172 0.47 -1.80 -21.13
N ALA A 173 1.23 -0.72 -20.93
CA ALA A 173 0.93 0.60 -21.49
C ALA A 173 2.09 1.21 -22.32
N CYS A 174 3.23 0.53 -22.45
CA CYS A 174 4.31 1.00 -23.32
C CYS A 174 4.28 0.26 -24.66
N ASN A 175 4.05 1.00 -25.74
CA ASN A 175 4.12 0.50 -27.11
C ASN A 175 5.42 0.93 -27.83
N GLU A 176 6.13 1.91 -27.27
CA GLU A 176 7.37 2.44 -27.86
C GLU A 176 8.61 1.72 -27.34
N ASP A 177 9.42 1.18 -28.25
CA ASP A 177 10.67 0.48 -27.91
C ASP A 177 11.64 1.34 -27.08
N GLU A 178 11.61 2.66 -27.26
CA GLU A 178 12.47 3.58 -26.51
C GLU A 178 12.10 3.61 -25.02
N GLU A 179 10.80 3.71 -24.69
CA GLU A 179 10.35 3.71 -23.30
C GLU A 179 10.61 2.36 -22.62
N VAL A 180 10.35 1.26 -23.33
CA VAL A 180 10.64 -0.10 -22.87
C VAL A 180 12.14 -0.24 -22.57
N SER A 181 13.00 0.22 -23.49
CA SER A 181 14.45 0.19 -23.33
C SER A 181 14.93 1.05 -22.16
N ALA A 182 14.37 2.25 -21.99
CA ALA A 182 14.71 3.14 -20.89
C ALA A 182 14.34 2.53 -19.52
N ASN A 183 13.16 1.93 -19.41
CA ASN A 183 12.71 1.25 -18.19
C ASN A 183 13.60 0.05 -17.86
N ALA A 184 13.92 -0.78 -18.85
CA ALA A 184 14.81 -1.93 -18.67
C ALA A 184 16.23 -1.52 -18.23
N LYS A 185 16.79 -0.45 -18.83
CA LYS A 185 18.11 0.09 -18.44
C LYS A 185 18.10 0.59 -17.00
N ALA A 186 17.06 1.31 -16.57
CA ALA A 186 16.95 1.81 -15.21
C ALA A 186 16.87 0.66 -14.19
N CYS A 187 16.06 -0.37 -14.46
CA CYS A 187 15.99 -1.57 -13.62
C CYS A 187 17.35 -2.29 -13.52
N ARG A 188 18.03 -2.47 -14.65
CA ARG A 188 19.37 -3.07 -14.68
C ARG A 188 20.38 -2.24 -13.89
N PHE A 189 20.37 -0.92 -14.04
CA PHE A 189 21.24 -0.01 -13.30
C PHE A 189 21.00 -0.14 -11.79
N GLY A 190 19.73 -0.06 -11.37
CA GLY A 190 19.34 -0.14 -9.96
C GLY A 190 19.69 -1.49 -9.30
N TRP A 191 19.76 -2.57 -10.08
CA TRP A 191 20.24 -3.88 -9.63
C TRP A 191 21.78 -3.95 -9.57
N ALA A 192 22.46 -3.53 -10.64
CA ALA A 192 23.90 -3.72 -10.78
C ALA A 192 24.75 -2.79 -9.90
N ASN A 193 24.21 -1.63 -9.53
CA ASN A 193 24.94 -0.61 -8.78
C ASN A 193 24.43 -0.49 -7.34
N LYS A 194 24.22 -1.61 -6.64
CA LYS A 194 23.97 -1.59 -5.19
C LYS A 194 25.28 -1.78 -4.45
N LYS A 195 25.66 -0.83 -3.60
CA LYS A 195 26.67 -1.00 -2.56
C LYS A 195 26.10 -1.70 -1.35
#